data_AF-A0A2V3JIG1-F1
#
_entry.id   AF-A0A2V3JIG1-F1
#
_cell.length_a   1.000
_cell.length_b   1.000
_cell.length_c   1.000
_cell.angle_alpha   90.00
_cell.angle_beta   90.00
_cell.angle_gamma   90.00
#
_symmetry.space_group_name_H-M   'P 1'
#
loop_
_entity.id
_entity.type
_entity.pdbx_description
1 polymer ?
#
loop_
_entity_poly.entity_id
_entity_poly.type
_entity_poly.pdbx_seq_one_letter_code
_entity_poly.pdbx_strand_id
1 'polypeptide(L)'
;MDSGDCTLTVVAVDGSGNSNQTATIVDINKIPVANFTYLPGNPKTMDAVTFDASASCDPDPKGHIVAYSWNFGDIGDGNRTTGTDAMITHSYATEGYYVVSLTVTDDKGAAGSMIRMISVTSPRGDLNHDGVITSADAVIVLEMAARGG
;
A
#
# COMPACT_ATOMS: atom_id res chain seq x y z
N MET A 1 -13.25 -1.19 -21.91
CA MET A 1 -14.46 -2.03 -22.02
C MET A 1 -15.40 -1.53 -20.96
N ASP A 2 -16.63 -1.24 -21.36
CA ASP A 2 -17.59 -0.48 -20.58
C ASP A 2 -17.85 -1.19 -19.24
N SER A 3 -17.49 -0.54 -18.14
CA SER A 3 -17.60 -1.10 -16.80
C SER A 3 -18.85 -0.52 -16.14
N GLY A 4 -19.88 -1.35 -16.05
CA GLY A 4 -21.22 -1.07 -15.54
C GLY A 4 -22.11 -2.28 -15.84
N ASP A 5 -23.20 -2.44 -15.07
CA ASP A 5 -24.17 -3.53 -15.22
C ASP A 5 -24.45 -3.86 -16.70
N CYS A 6 -24.26 -5.12 -17.09
CA CYS A 6 -24.57 -5.58 -18.44
C CYS A 6 -25.87 -6.39 -18.44
N THR A 7 -26.76 -6.13 -19.40
CA THR A 7 -27.99 -6.90 -19.57
C THR A 7 -27.75 -8.09 -20.49
N LEU A 8 -27.84 -9.30 -19.95
CA LEU A 8 -27.92 -10.51 -20.74
C LEU A 8 -29.39 -10.76 -21.11
N THR A 9 -29.67 -10.83 -22.39
CA THR A 9 -31.03 -11.03 -22.91
C THR A 9 -31.13 -12.37 -23.61
N VAL A 10 -31.99 -13.25 -23.13
CA VAL A 10 -32.30 -14.55 -23.74
C VAL A 10 -33.64 -14.44 -24.45
N VAL A 11 -33.66 -14.78 -25.75
CA VAL A 11 -34.88 -14.81 -26.56
C VAL A 11 -35.14 -16.25 -26.97
N ALA A 12 -36.29 -16.79 -26.55
CA ALA A 12 -36.80 -18.07 -27.03
C ALA A 12 -37.79 -17.79 -28.15
N VAL A 13 -37.60 -18.38 -29.33
CA VAL A 13 -38.52 -18.27 -30.47
C VAL A 13 -39.08 -19.66 -30.79
N ASP A 14 -40.41 -19.79 -30.91
CA ASP A 14 -41.05 -21.04 -31.32
C ASP A 14 -41.08 -21.22 -32.84
N GLY A 15 -41.50 -22.40 -33.32
CA GLY A 15 -41.57 -22.71 -34.76
C GLY A 15 -42.62 -21.90 -35.55
N SER A 16 -43.47 -21.13 -34.86
CA SER A 16 -44.46 -20.23 -35.46
C SER A 16 -43.98 -18.78 -35.52
N GLY A 17 -42.79 -18.50 -34.98
CA GLY A 17 -42.20 -17.16 -34.93
C GLY A 17 -42.58 -16.34 -33.69
N ASN A 18 -43.28 -16.92 -32.71
CA ASN A 18 -43.54 -16.23 -31.44
C ASN A 18 -42.27 -16.20 -30.60
N SER A 19 -41.98 -15.07 -29.96
CA SER A 19 -40.82 -14.94 -29.08
C SER A 19 -41.21 -14.59 -27.64
N ASN A 20 -40.54 -15.20 -26.66
CA ASN A 20 -40.52 -14.74 -25.28
C ASN A 20 -39.09 -14.34 -24.91
N GLN A 21 -38.94 -13.29 -24.09
CA GLN A 21 -37.65 -12.77 -23.69
C GLN A 21 -37.54 -12.77 -22.17
N THR A 22 -36.36 -13.13 -21.67
CA THR A 22 -35.99 -12.92 -20.26
C THR A 22 -34.66 -12.21 -20.23
N ALA A 23 -34.51 -11.24 -19.33
CA ALA A 23 -33.28 -10.51 -19.13
C ALA A 23 -32.74 -10.75 -17.71
N THR A 24 -31.42 -10.80 -17.58
CA THR A 24 -30.73 -10.84 -16.29
C THR A 24 -29.65 -9.78 -16.28
N ILE A 25 -29.53 -9.05 -15.17
CA ILE A 25 -28.45 -8.10 -14.96
C ILE A 25 -27.23 -8.87 -14.48
N VAL A 26 -26.12 -8.74 -15.20
CA VAL A 26 -24.81 -9.24 -14.81
C VAL A 26 -24.02 -8.07 -14.23
N ASP A 27 -23.71 -8.17 -12.95
CA ASP A 27 -22.87 -7.21 -12.25
C ASP A 27 -21.40 -7.48 -12.60
N ILE A 28 -20.73 -6.47 -13.17
CA ILE A 28 -19.33 -6.56 -13.59
C ILE A 28 -18.50 -5.73 -12.62
N ASN A 29 -17.79 -6.41 -11.73
CA ASN A 29 -16.93 -5.77 -10.75
C ASN A 29 -15.85 -4.90 -11.41
N LYS A 30 -15.47 -3.81 -10.74
CA LYS A 30 -14.34 -2.97 -11.15
C LYS A 30 -13.14 -3.22 -10.26
N ILE A 31 -11.96 -2.92 -10.78
CA ILE A 31 -10.72 -3.00 -9.99
C ILE A 31 -10.65 -1.75 -9.10
N PRO A 32 -10.42 -1.88 -7.79
CA PRO A 32 -10.29 -0.74 -6.91
C PRO A 32 -9.00 0.05 -7.22
N VAL A 33 -9.01 1.34 -6.95
CA VAL A 33 -7.87 2.25 -7.14
C VAL A 33 -7.16 2.43 -5.80
N ALA A 34 -5.96 1.87 -5.69
CA ALA A 34 -5.08 2.10 -4.54
C ALA A 34 -4.49 3.52 -4.62
N ASN A 35 -4.52 4.23 -3.49
CA ASN A 35 -3.81 5.48 -3.33
C ASN A 35 -3.36 5.65 -1.88
N PHE A 36 -2.15 6.16 -1.67
CA PHE A 36 -1.70 6.51 -0.34
C PHE A 36 -0.76 7.71 -0.32
N THR A 37 -0.60 8.29 0.87
CA THR A 37 0.41 9.30 1.21
C THR A 37 1.19 8.83 2.44
N TYR A 38 2.28 9.52 2.77
CA TYR A 38 3.06 9.22 3.98
C TYR A 38 3.60 10.50 4.62
N LEU A 39 3.76 10.48 5.94
CA LEU A 39 4.38 11.54 6.73
C LEU A 39 5.26 10.93 7.83
N PRO A 40 6.40 11.56 8.18
CA PRO A 40 6.93 12.80 7.59
C PRO A 40 7.47 12.59 6.16
N GLY A 41 7.55 13.66 5.37
CA GLY A 41 8.00 13.58 3.97
C GLY A 41 9.50 13.30 3.80
N ASN A 42 10.29 13.56 4.85
CA ASN A 42 11.73 13.25 4.92
C ASN A 42 12.00 12.47 6.22
N PRO A 43 11.58 11.20 6.28
CA PRO A 43 11.75 10.38 7.48
C PRO A 43 13.23 10.09 7.74
N LYS A 44 13.57 10.00 9.02
CA LYS A 44 14.86 9.50 9.47
C LYS A 44 14.77 8.04 9.93
N THR A 45 15.92 7.41 10.12
CA THR A 45 15.96 6.10 10.77
C THR A 45 15.21 6.15 12.09
N MET A 46 14.44 5.09 12.37
CA MET A 46 13.60 4.91 13.55
C MET A 46 12.45 5.91 13.74
N ASP A 47 12.22 6.86 12.82
CA ASP A 47 11.01 7.69 12.84
C ASP A 47 9.77 6.81 12.62
N ALA A 48 8.68 7.12 13.31
CA ALA A 48 7.37 6.57 12.99
C ALA A 48 6.82 7.25 11.73
N VAL A 49 6.77 6.52 10.62
CA VAL A 49 6.19 6.97 9.35
C VAL A 49 4.75 6.51 9.29
N THR A 50 3.81 7.45 9.26
CA THR A 50 2.38 7.17 9.07
C THR A 50 2.08 7.12 7.58
N PHE A 51 1.50 6.01 7.14
CA PHE A 51 0.97 5.79 5.80
C PHE A 51 -0.54 5.93 5.84
N ASP A 52 -1.10 6.74 4.94
CA ASP A 52 -2.54 7.00 4.85
C ASP A 52 -3.05 6.63 3.46
N ALA A 53 -3.83 5.55 3.40
CA ALA A 53 -4.49 5.03 2.20
C ALA A 53 -5.97 5.39 2.10
N SER A 54 -6.47 6.33 2.92
CA SER A 54 -7.89 6.75 2.93
C SER A 54 -8.38 7.31 1.59
N ALA A 55 -7.46 7.76 0.73
CA ALA A 55 -7.77 8.21 -0.63
C ALA A 55 -7.94 7.05 -1.64
N SER A 56 -7.80 5.79 -1.22
CA SER A 56 -8.13 4.63 -2.06
C SER A 56 -9.64 4.53 -2.24
N CYS A 57 -10.10 4.07 -3.40
CA CYS A 57 -11.53 3.96 -3.69
C CYS A 57 -11.86 2.78 -4.59
N ASP A 58 -13.08 2.27 -4.49
CA ASP A 58 -13.65 1.36 -5.48
C ASP A 58 -14.54 2.17 -6.44
N PRO A 59 -14.27 2.16 -7.76
CA PRO A 59 -15.10 2.84 -8.74
C PRO A 59 -16.37 2.05 -9.13
N ASP A 60 -16.56 0.82 -8.64
CA ASP A 60 -17.83 0.11 -8.72
C ASP A 60 -18.85 0.73 -7.75
N PRO A 61 -20.01 1.22 -8.20
CA PRO A 61 -21.06 1.76 -7.33
C PRO A 61 -21.56 0.79 -6.25
N LYS A 62 -21.39 -0.53 -6.45
CA LYS A 62 -21.77 -1.59 -5.51
C LYS A 62 -20.56 -2.19 -4.78
N GLY A 63 -19.35 -1.78 -5.13
CA GLY A 63 -18.10 -2.29 -4.56
C GLY A 63 -17.59 -1.44 -3.41
N HIS A 64 -16.82 -2.06 -2.53
CA HIS A 64 -16.10 -1.37 -1.46
C HIS A 64 -14.82 -2.10 -1.08
N ILE A 65 -13.81 -1.35 -0.66
CA ILE A 65 -12.53 -1.91 -0.20
C ILE A 65 -12.72 -2.59 1.15
N VAL A 66 -12.26 -3.84 1.26
CA VAL A 66 -12.35 -4.67 2.48
C VAL A 66 -10.99 -4.99 3.08
N ALA A 67 -9.89 -4.83 2.34
CA ALA A 67 -8.55 -5.13 2.85
C ALA A 67 -7.47 -4.23 2.23
N TYR A 68 -6.47 -3.91 3.07
CA TYR A 68 -5.24 -3.20 2.73
C TYR A 68 -4.05 -4.12 3.02
N SER A 69 -3.21 -4.34 2.03
CA SER A 69 -1.98 -5.12 2.14
C SER A 69 -0.79 -4.23 1.81
N TRP A 70 0.07 -4.02 2.80
CA TRP A 70 1.26 -3.20 2.71
C TRP A 70 2.50 -4.06 2.54
N ASN A 71 3.47 -3.54 1.79
CA ASN A 71 4.85 -3.98 1.77
C ASN A 71 5.74 -2.74 1.87
N PHE A 72 6.49 -2.59 2.94
CA PHE A 72 7.33 -1.41 3.22
C PHE A 72 8.69 -1.47 2.52
N GLY A 73 9.04 -2.60 1.89
CA GLY A 73 10.24 -2.74 1.07
C GLY A 73 11.54 -2.90 1.87
N ASP A 74 11.47 -3.03 3.19
CA ASP A 74 12.58 -3.38 4.06
C ASP A 74 12.73 -4.91 4.22
N ILE A 75 13.85 -5.31 4.82
CA ILE A 75 14.18 -6.70 5.09
C ILE A 75 13.82 -7.04 6.53
N GLY A 76 13.24 -8.22 6.76
CA GLY A 76 12.89 -8.71 8.09
C GLY A 76 11.38 -8.89 8.30
N ASP A 77 11.04 -9.31 9.52
CA ASP A 77 9.66 -9.53 9.94
C ASP A 77 8.92 -8.19 10.08
N GLY A 78 7.68 -8.13 9.62
CA GLY A 78 6.86 -6.90 9.66
C GLY A 78 7.01 -6.00 8.42
N ASN A 79 7.82 -6.38 7.43
CA ASN A 79 7.88 -5.67 6.15
C ASN A 79 6.57 -5.74 5.36
N ARG A 80 5.68 -6.68 5.72
CA ARG A 80 4.37 -6.84 5.13
C ARG A 80 3.31 -6.96 6.21
N THR A 81 2.23 -6.21 6.03
CA THR A 81 1.10 -6.19 6.94
C THR A 81 -0.20 -6.18 6.14
N THR A 82 -1.16 -6.98 6.57
CA THR A 82 -2.52 -7.01 6.01
C THR A 82 -3.52 -6.62 7.08
N GLY A 83 -4.49 -5.77 6.75
CA GLY A 83 -5.51 -5.34 7.70
C GLY A 83 -6.69 -4.66 7.02
N THR A 84 -7.63 -4.17 7.82
CA THR A 84 -8.81 -3.41 7.37
C THR A 84 -8.61 -1.90 7.49
N ASP A 85 -7.62 -1.47 8.25
CA ASP A 85 -7.37 -0.05 8.50
C ASP A 85 -6.61 0.58 7.32
N ALA A 86 -7.13 1.71 6.84
CA ALA A 86 -6.49 2.49 5.77
C ALA A 86 -5.22 3.22 6.23
N MET A 87 -5.01 3.33 7.56
CA MET A 87 -3.84 3.98 8.15
C MET A 87 -2.98 2.98 8.90
N ILE A 88 -1.66 3.09 8.72
CA ILE A 88 -0.69 2.24 9.41
C ILE A 88 0.61 3.01 9.67
N THR A 89 1.34 2.64 10.72
CA THR A 89 2.67 3.18 11.01
C THR A 89 3.74 2.13 10.76
N HIS A 90 4.90 2.58 10.25
CA HIS A 90 6.09 1.75 10.06
C HIS A 90 7.35 2.59 10.31
N SER A 91 8.44 1.95 10.72
CA SER A 91 9.73 2.60 10.96
C SER A 91 10.85 1.81 10.30
N TYR A 92 11.83 2.53 9.74
CA TYR A 92 12.96 1.93 9.03
C TYR A 92 14.22 2.00 9.90
N ALA A 93 14.88 0.86 10.10
CA ALA A 93 16.08 0.78 10.93
C ALA A 93 17.33 1.36 10.25
N THR A 94 17.40 1.32 8.92
CA THR A 94 18.56 1.78 8.14
C THR A 94 18.17 2.90 7.19
N GLU A 95 19.13 3.76 6.85
CA GLU A 95 18.92 4.73 5.77
C GLU A 95 18.91 4.03 4.40
N GLY A 96 18.23 4.65 3.43
CA GLY A 96 18.14 4.12 2.07
C GLY A 96 16.86 4.49 1.34
N TYR A 97 16.69 3.87 0.17
CA TYR A 97 15.50 3.99 -0.65
C TYR A 97 14.62 2.75 -0.51
N TYR A 98 13.36 2.97 -0.14
CA TYR A 98 12.38 1.91 0.10
C TYR A 98 11.24 1.99 -0.92
N VAL A 99 10.98 0.89 -1.62
CA VAL A 99 9.83 0.79 -2.54
C VAL A 99 8.64 0.26 -1.75
N VAL A 100 7.79 1.18 -1.30
CA VAL A 100 6.57 0.84 -0.58
C VAL A 100 5.47 0.51 -1.58
N SER A 101 4.81 -0.63 -1.38
CA SER A 101 3.67 -1.07 -2.17
C SER A 101 2.43 -1.22 -1.29
N LEU A 102 1.32 -0.70 -1.78
CA LEU A 102 -0.02 -0.93 -1.26
C LEU A 102 -0.80 -1.74 -2.28
N THR A 103 -1.49 -2.80 -1.83
CA THR A 103 -2.54 -3.50 -2.56
C THR A 103 -3.84 -3.35 -1.78
N VAL A 104 -4.89 -2.84 -2.42
CA VAL A 104 -6.26 -2.80 -1.87
C VAL A 104 -7.11 -3.86 -2.55
N THR A 105 -7.95 -4.55 -1.79
CA THR A 105 -8.86 -5.59 -2.28
C THR A 105 -10.30 -5.23 -1.96
N ASP A 106 -11.19 -5.39 -2.93
CA ASP A 106 -12.63 -5.16 -2.76
C ASP A 106 -13.39 -6.40 -2.25
N ASP A 107 -14.67 -6.20 -1.94
CA ASP A 107 -15.59 -7.22 -1.42
C ASP A 107 -15.90 -8.36 -2.40
N LYS A 108 -15.57 -8.19 -3.68
CA LYS A 108 -15.74 -9.17 -4.75
C LYS A 108 -14.40 -9.82 -5.14
N GLY A 109 -13.32 -9.50 -4.41
CA GLY A 109 -11.99 -10.08 -4.53
C GLY A 109 -11.11 -9.48 -5.64
N ALA A 110 -11.51 -8.41 -6.33
CA ALA A 110 -10.59 -7.73 -7.23
C ALA A 110 -9.63 -6.84 -6.44
N ALA A 111 -8.42 -6.64 -6.99
CA ALA A 111 -7.34 -5.96 -6.30
C ALA A 111 -6.62 -4.96 -7.20
N GLY A 112 -6.35 -3.78 -6.65
CA GLY A 112 -5.56 -2.72 -7.26
C GLY A 112 -4.33 -2.40 -6.43
N SER A 113 -3.29 -1.85 -7.05
CA SER A 113 -2.03 -1.58 -6.35
C SER A 113 -1.41 -0.23 -6.71
N MET A 114 -0.67 0.33 -5.75
CA MET A 114 0.12 1.54 -5.89
C MET A 114 1.51 1.30 -5.33
N ILE A 115 2.53 1.93 -5.92
CA ILE A 115 3.89 1.98 -5.39
C ILE A 115 4.36 3.42 -5.17
N ARG A 116 5.17 3.65 -4.14
CA ARG A 116 5.91 4.90 -3.92
C ARG A 116 7.31 4.60 -3.41
N MET A 117 8.28 5.40 -3.84
CA MET A 117 9.64 5.35 -3.31
C MET A 117 9.78 6.35 -2.16
N ILE A 118 10.29 5.88 -1.02
CA ILE A 118 10.58 6.69 0.17
C ILE A 118 12.09 6.74 0.36
N SER A 119 12.61 7.94 0.65
CA SER A 119 14.02 8.14 1.03
C SER A 119 14.10 8.32 2.54
N VAL A 120 14.79 7.42 3.22
CA VAL A 120 15.08 7.49 4.66
C VAL A 120 16.55 7.89 4.82
N THR A 121 16.83 8.79 5.75
CA THR A 121 18.20 9.28 6.01
C THR A 121 18.58 9.10 7.47
N SER A 122 19.86 8.88 7.78
CA SER A 122 20.29 8.92 9.18
C SER A 122 20.38 10.35 9.71
N PRO A 123 20.09 10.59 11.01
CA PRO A 123 20.39 11.86 11.65
C PRO A 123 21.87 12.22 11.49
N ARG A 124 22.18 13.50 11.20
CA ARG A 124 23.58 13.95 11.17
C ARG A 124 24.22 13.77 12.55
N GLY A 125 25.30 13.00 12.61
CA GLY A 125 26.06 12.72 13.83
C GLY A 125 25.70 11.39 14.51
N ASP A 126 24.74 10.65 13.96
CA ASP A 126 24.46 9.26 14.34
C ASP A 126 25.53 8.39 13.67
N LEU A 127 26.57 8.03 14.43
CA LEU A 127 27.72 7.30 13.92
C LEU A 127 27.55 5.79 14.14
N ASN A 128 26.70 5.38 15.07
CA ASN A 128 26.39 3.97 15.31
C ASN A 128 25.18 3.47 14.49
N HIS A 129 24.49 4.36 13.79
CA HIS A 129 23.31 4.11 12.95
C HIS A 129 22.11 3.54 13.73
N ASP A 130 21.95 3.90 15.00
CA ASP A 130 20.82 3.45 15.83
C ASP A 130 19.60 4.40 15.77
N GLY A 131 19.71 5.50 15.03
CA GLY A 131 18.69 6.53 14.89
C GLY A 131 18.67 7.57 16.01
N VAL A 132 19.61 7.52 16.96
CA VAL A 132 19.65 8.42 18.13
C VAL A 132 21.03 9.05 18.26
N ILE A 133 21.08 10.36 18.52
CA ILE A 133 22.35 11.04 18.84
C ILE A 133 22.62 10.92 20.34
N THR A 134 23.63 10.15 20.72
CA THR A 134 23.99 9.83 22.10
C THR A 134 25.49 9.96 22.36
N SER A 135 25.91 9.71 23.61
CA SER A 135 27.33 9.57 23.92
C SER A 135 27.98 8.36 23.26
N ALA A 136 27.21 7.34 22.85
CA ALA A 136 27.74 6.18 22.14
C ALA A 136 28.30 6.60 20.77
N ASP A 137 27.69 7.58 20.10
CA ASP A 137 28.20 8.15 18.85
C ASP A 137 29.54 8.85 19.07
N ALA A 138 29.67 9.60 20.16
CA ALA A 138 30.93 10.26 20.50
C ALA A 138 32.04 9.26 20.87
N VAL A 139 31.68 8.10 21.45
CA VAL A 139 32.63 7.03 21.77
C VAL A 139 33.26 6.46 20.49
N ILE A 140 32.49 6.32 19.40
CA ILE A 140 33.04 5.89 18.10
C ILE A 140 34.12 6.85 17.61
N VAL A 141 33.90 8.17 17.75
CA VAL A 141 34.90 9.19 17.38
C VAL A 141 36.17 9.06 18.22
N LEU A 142 36.02 8.85 19.54
CA LEU A 142 37.15 8.73 20.45
C LEU A 142 37.98 7.46 20.20
N GLU A 143 37.32 6.34 19.89
CA GLU A 143 38.00 5.09 19.54
C GLU A 143 38.74 5.16 18.20
N MET A 144 38.16 5.84 17.20
CA MET A 144 38.83 6.08 15.92
C MET A 144 40.08 6.94 16.09
N ALA A 145 40.01 7.98 16.93
CA ALA A 145 41.16 8.84 17.23
C ALA A 145 42.28 8.07 17.98
N ALA A 146 41.92 7.13 18.85
CA ALA A 146 42.88 6.34 19.63
C ALA A 146 43.60 5.24 18.82
N ARG A 147 43.03 4.77 17.71
CA ARG A 147 43.65 3.75 16.83
C ARG A 147 44.56 4.34 15.74
N GLY A 148 44.55 5.66 15.57
CA GLY A 148 45.32 6.37 14.54
C GLY A 148 46.58 7.09 15.04
N GLY A 149 47.06 6.80 16.25
CA GLY A 149 48.24 7.42 16.88
C GLY A 149 49.40 6.44 17.09
#